data_AF-A0AA39XCT1-F1
#
_entry.id   AF-A0AA39XCT1-F1
#
_cell.length_a   1.000
_cell.length_b   1.000
_cell.length_c   1.000
_cell.angle_alpha   90.00
_cell.angle_beta   90.00
_cell.angle_gamma   90.00
#
_symmetry.space_group_name_H-M   'P 1'
#
loop_
_entity.id
_entity.type
_entity.pdbx_description
1 polymer ?
#
loop_
_entity_poly.entity_id
_entity_poly.type
_entity_poly.pdbx_seq_one_letter_code
_entity_poly.pdbx_strand_id
1 'polypeptide(L)'
;MHPDTLCQYIVQGARGEDRSDVWHGIFDLYWRAAFSGHFGEARRLLDVYFGIVGPGFKIANVAGDNGVNRCLATIWAHAPAAKPSNIPTWVAGAGPFTDDEVPEYDISRPGFYEKWPEKYWIPSYGFLKPDKHDPHAWRTSQDHWECAACARLLCRVPQGQVPDRAAIEEAFEAIERLRTQLPCRKYGEPEGLYSPPDQSEVARIVPNDIYLPFLLGLGLRDRAWEMFCNGEGRNWRRLPALYDMCLREGRYLPLIERDEAKSAVDNITAAFIGRQENGRVDPLKPLMDLGWSELLRRFSEAALQYHARAYSRIKNPPRQASDILFPPIAPELLAETEQRLGPLPPDLKEMVQVANGFRGPLHRLGRGFPGVDKFEIEACDSWYQNFLTDEDGGLPQASSEALEAPIWIAYIGKGIETAYQHLICPPDTWRKLVGNEHATDGEYRVQCQIAWAYRHDVPDTEAFQGVRHWIASETFKMEGRLGRRERGEWDEATDEDEEDEEERETDEGEDEAME
;
A
#
# COMPACT_ATOMS: atom_id res chain seq x y z
N MET A 1 3.20 7.41 6.55
CA MET A 1 4.62 7.00 6.54
C MET A 1 5.49 8.15 7.04
N HIS A 2 6.35 7.88 8.04
CA HIS A 2 7.37 8.81 8.54
C HIS A 2 8.40 9.13 7.42
N PRO A 3 8.96 10.36 7.34
CA PRO A 3 9.96 10.73 6.33
C PRO A 3 11.15 9.77 6.22
N ASP A 4 11.62 9.21 7.34
CA ASP A 4 12.74 8.25 7.33
C ASP A 4 12.38 6.91 6.73
N THR A 5 11.18 6.39 7.04
CA THR A 5 10.65 5.16 6.44
C THR A 5 10.48 5.33 4.93
N LEU A 6 9.98 6.49 4.50
CA LEU A 6 9.83 6.86 3.10
C LEU A 6 11.20 6.96 2.39
N CYS A 7 12.16 7.64 3.00
CA CYS A 7 13.53 7.73 2.48
C CYS A 7 14.15 6.36 2.29
N GLN A 8 13.98 5.44 3.25
CA GLN A 8 14.56 4.10 3.16
C GLN A 8 13.88 3.24 2.11
N TYR A 9 12.54 3.31 1.99
CA TYR A 9 11.81 2.68 0.89
C TYR A 9 12.35 3.16 -0.46
N ILE A 10 12.52 4.47 -0.63
CA ILE A 10 13.11 5.06 -1.84
C ILE A 10 14.54 4.58 -2.04
N VAL A 11 15.39 4.58 -1.01
CA VAL A 11 16.79 4.14 -1.10
C VAL A 11 16.89 2.66 -1.48
N GLN A 12 16.00 1.82 -0.95
CA GLN A 12 15.94 0.39 -1.26
C GLN A 12 15.51 0.17 -2.71
N GLY A 13 14.41 0.77 -3.16
CA GLY A 13 13.99 0.66 -4.56
C GLY A 13 14.99 1.34 -5.52
N ALA A 14 15.62 2.44 -5.11
CA ALA A 14 16.69 3.08 -5.87
C ALA A 14 17.88 2.13 -6.09
N ARG A 15 18.16 1.23 -5.13
CA ARG A 15 19.17 0.16 -5.26
C ARG A 15 18.66 -1.08 -6.00
N GLY A 16 17.34 -1.31 -6.04
CA GLY A 16 16.66 -2.52 -6.53
C GLY A 16 16.16 -2.51 -7.98
N GLU A 17 15.23 -3.45 -8.26
CA GLU A 17 14.68 -3.78 -9.59
C GLU A 17 13.70 -2.73 -10.09
N ASP A 18 12.78 -2.29 -9.24
CA ASP A 18 11.61 -1.57 -9.71
C ASP A 18 11.75 -0.04 -9.63
N ARG A 19 11.56 0.61 -10.78
CA ARG A 19 11.64 2.07 -10.93
C ARG A 19 10.26 2.73 -10.88
N SER A 20 9.17 2.00 -11.14
CA SER A 20 7.80 2.53 -11.05
C SER A 20 7.40 2.75 -9.59
N ASP A 21 7.76 1.83 -8.72
CA ASP A 21 7.46 1.86 -7.28
C ASP A 21 8.13 3.02 -6.53
N VAL A 22 9.36 3.36 -6.92
CA VAL A 22 10.13 4.43 -6.26
C VAL A 22 9.55 5.81 -6.55
N TRP A 23 8.87 5.99 -7.68
CA TRP A 23 8.33 7.29 -8.08
C TRP A 23 7.35 7.85 -7.05
N HIS A 24 6.45 7.01 -6.51
CA HIS A 24 5.48 7.46 -5.52
C HIS A 24 6.17 7.96 -4.25
N GLY A 25 7.25 7.30 -3.83
CA GLY A 25 8.07 7.74 -2.72
C GLY A 25 8.78 9.06 -3.01
N ILE A 26 9.44 9.16 -4.18
CA ILE A 26 10.12 10.38 -4.64
C ILE A 26 9.16 11.56 -4.71
N PHE A 27 7.97 11.35 -5.27
CA PHE A 27 6.95 12.37 -5.39
C PHE A 27 6.43 12.81 -4.01
N ASP A 28 6.21 11.89 -3.07
CA ASP A 28 5.78 12.24 -1.71
C ASP A 28 6.84 13.06 -0.97
N LEU A 29 8.10 12.66 -1.04
CA LEU A 29 9.19 13.40 -0.38
C LEU A 29 9.40 14.77 -1.05
N TYR A 30 9.34 14.83 -2.38
CA TYR A 30 9.36 16.09 -3.12
C TYR A 30 8.23 17.02 -2.68
N TRP A 31 7.01 16.49 -2.58
CA TRP A 31 5.84 17.23 -2.18
C TRP A 31 5.99 17.78 -0.76
N ARG A 32 6.40 16.94 0.21
CA ARG A 32 6.64 17.35 1.60
C ARG A 32 7.69 18.45 1.69
N ALA A 33 8.82 18.29 1.00
CA ALA A 33 9.87 19.29 0.99
C ALA A 33 9.41 20.62 0.36
N ALA A 34 8.67 20.57 -0.75
CA ALA A 34 8.15 21.78 -1.41
C ALA A 34 7.15 22.53 -0.53
N PHE A 35 6.21 21.82 0.10
CA PHE A 35 5.21 22.44 0.97
C PHE A 35 5.77 22.89 2.33
N SER A 36 6.92 22.35 2.75
CA SER A 36 7.70 22.85 3.90
C SER A 36 8.61 24.04 3.56
N GLY A 37 8.58 24.52 2.31
CA GLY A 37 9.43 25.63 1.85
C GLY A 37 10.90 25.23 1.62
N HIS A 38 11.23 23.95 1.67
CA HIS A 38 12.56 23.39 1.40
C HIS A 38 12.76 23.16 -0.10
N PHE A 39 12.58 24.23 -0.88
CA PHE A 39 12.56 24.16 -2.35
C PHE A 39 13.89 23.69 -2.95
N GLY A 40 15.02 23.97 -2.30
CA GLY A 40 16.34 23.55 -2.78
C GLY A 40 16.50 22.03 -2.74
N GLU A 41 16.07 21.43 -1.64
CA GLU A 41 16.06 20.00 -1.38
C GLU A 41 15.04 19.30 -2.29
N ALA A 42 13.82 19.85 -2.41
CA ALA A 42 12.80 19.37 -3.34
C ALA A 42 13.31 19.34 -4.80
N ARG A 43 13.86 20.46 -5.27
CA ARG A 43 14.43 20.57 -6.61
C ARG A 43 15.53 19.54 -6.84
N ARG A 44 16.47 19.42 -5.90
CA ARG A 44 17.62 18.49 -6.00
C ARG A 44 17.17 17.04 -6.09
N LEU A 45 16.12 16.65 -5.35
CA LEU A 45 15.57 15.30 -5.40
C LEU A 45 15.10 14.93 -6.81
N LEU A 46 14.30 15.81 -7.44
CA LEU A 46 13.83 15.58 -8.81
C LEU A 46 14.93 15.71 -9.85
N ASP A 47 15.90 16.63 -9.68
CA ASP A 47 17.06 16.73 -10.58
C ASP A 47 17.82 15.40 -10.63
N VAL A 48 18.07 14.78 -9.47
CA VAL A 48 18.76 13.48 -9.40
C VAL A 48 17.92 12.38 -10.02
N TYR A 49 16.65 12.27 -9.62
CA TYR A 49 15.76 11.23 -10.12
C TYR A 49 15.62 11.30 -11.65
N PHE A 50 15.27 12.46 -12.20
CA PHE A 50 15.10 12.65 -13.65
C PHE A 50 16.40 12.45 -14.44
N GLY A 51 17.55 12.76 -13.85
CA GLY A 51 18.85 12.48 -14.44
C GLY A 51 19.11 10.99 -14.67
N ILE A 52 18.51 10.13 -13.84
CA ILE A 52 18.76 8.68 -13.81
C ILE A 52 17.75 7.90 -14.64
N VAL A 53 16.47 8.24 -14.54
CA VAL A 53 15.45 7.60 -15.38
C VAL A 53 15.65 7.96 -16.85
N GLY A 54 16.15 9.16 -17.15
CA GLY A 54 16.45 9.60 -18.50
C GLY A 54 15.20 9.85 -19.36
N PRO A 55 15.39 10.31 -20.61
CA PRO A 55 14.29 10.78 -21.46
C PRO A 55 13.40 9.67 -22.05
N GLY A 56 13.87 8.41 -22.05
CA GLY A 56 13.15 7.26 -22.60
C GLY A 56 12.29 6.49 -21.60
N PHE A 57 12.45 6.76 -20.30
CA PHE A 57 11.67 6.10 -19.25
C PHE A 57 10.27 6.69 -19.21
N LYS A 58 9.27 5.86 -19.52
CA LYS A 58 7.86 6.17 -19.31
C LYS A 58 7.41 5.36 -18.11
N ILE A 59 6.92 6.03 -17.07
CA ILE A 59 6.24 5.33 -15.98
C ILE A 59 4.89 4.86 -16.57
N ALA A 60 4.74 3.55 -16.77
CA ALA A 60 3.58 2.95 -17.44
C ALA A 60 2.25 3.40 -16.81
N ASN A 61 2.23 3.59 -15.48
CA ASN A 61 1.07 4.03 -14.72
C ASN A 61 0.91 5.56 -14.55
N VAL A 62 1.91 6.38 -14.92
CA VAL A 62 1.78 7.86 -14.89
C VAL A 62 1.53 8.45 -16.28
N ALA A 63 1.87 7.72 -17.35
CA ALA A 63 1.57 8.15 -18.72
C ALA A 63 0.05 8.23 -19.01
N GLY A 64 -0.80 7.60 -18.18
CA GLY A 64 -2.26 7.77 -18.17
C GLY A 64 -2.79 8.73 -17.11
N ASP A 65 -2.05 8.99 -16.03
CA ASP A 65 -2.46 9.88 -14.94
C ASP A 65 -1.94 11.31 -15.18
N ASN A 66 -2.66 12.05 -16.04
CA ASN A 66 -2.46 13.50 -16.20
C ASN A 66 -2.48 14.25 -14.85
N GLY A 67 -3.04 13.69 -13.77
CA GLY A 67 -3.10 14.32 -12.46
C GLY A 67 -1.73 14.66 -11.87
N VAL A 68 -0.78 13.72 -11.88
CA VAL A 68 0.53 13.90 -11.21
C VAL A 68 1.39 14.94 -11.94
N ASN A 69 1.48 14.86 -13.27
CA ASN A 69 2.25 15.82 -14.06
C ASN A 69 1.69 17.25 -13.92
N ARG A 70 0.37 17.37 -13.79
CA ARG A 70 -0.30 18.65 -13.55
C ARG A 70 -0.11 19.14 -12.11
N CYS A 71 -0.05 18.25 -11.12
CA CYS A 71 0.35 18.61 -9.75
C CYS A 71 1.75 19.23 -9.74
N LEU A 72 2.72 18.59 -10.39
CA LEU A 72 4.08 19.13 -10.54
C LEU A 72 4.08 20.50 -11.23
N ALA A 73 3.38 20.64 -12.35
CA ALA A 73 3.27 21.91 -13.07
C ALA A 73 2.66 23.02 -12.20
N THR A 74 1.67 22.68 -11.37
CA THR A 74 1.01 23.61 -10.43
C THR A 74 1.97 24.03 -9.31
N ILE A 75 2.69 23.08 -8.69
CA ILE A 75 3.73 23.39 -7.71
C ILE A 75 4.77 24.32 -8.32
N TRP A 76 5.24 24.05 -9.54
CA TRP A 76 6.27 24.87 -10.20
C TRP A 76 5.78 26.25 -10.63
N ALA A 77 4.49 26.41 -10.92
CA ALA A 77 3.90 27.71 -11.19
C ALA A 77 3.91 28.62 -9.94
N HIS A 78 3.67 28.04 -8.76
CA HIS A 78 3.64 28.78 -7.50
C HIS A 78 5.01 28.86 -6.79
N ALA A 79 5.83 27.83 -6.92
CA ALA A 79 7.17 27.73 -6.35
C ALA A 79 8.20 27.40 -7.45
N PRO A 80 8.58 28.37 -8.30
CA PRO A 80 9.56 28.15 -9.37
C PRO A 80 10.92 27.65 -8.87
N ALA A 81 11.28 27.93 -7.61
CA ALA A 81 12.51 27.47 -6.98
C ALA A 81 12.57 25.95 -6.78
N ALA A 82 11.41 25.26 -6.71
CA ALA A 82 11.32 23.81 -6.60
C ALA A 82 11.42 23.09 -7.97
N LYS A 83 11.38 23.85 -9.07
CA LYS A 83 11.37 23.31 -10.43
C LYS A 83 12.75 22.74 -10.80
N PRO A 84 12.85 21.45 -11.19
CA PRO A 84 14.12 20.86 -11.62
C PRO A 84 14.55 21.41 -12.99
N SER A 85 15.84 21.31 -13.26
CA SER A 85 16.50 21.81 -14.46
C SER A 85 16.43 20.84 -15.65
N ASN A 86 16.19 19.55 -15.38
CA ASN A 86 16.26 18.46 -16.36
C ASN A 86 14.91 17.74 -16.55
N ILE A 87 13.82 18.50 -16.63
CA ILE A 87 12.46 17.98 -16.77
C ILE A 87 12.33 17.07 -18.02
N PRO A 88 11.95 15.80 -17.86
CA PRO A 88 11.72 14.90 -19.00
C PRO A 88 10.57 15.36 -19.89
N THR A 89 10.62 15.02 -21.17
CA THR A 89 9.60 15.40 -22.16
C THR A 89 8.20 14.87 -21.83
N TRP A 90 8.12 13.72 -21.16
CA TRP A 90 6.85 13.13 -20.70
C TRP A 90 6.21 13.90 -19.53
N VAL A 91 6.97 14.73 -18.82
CA VAL A 91 6.44 15.67 -17.80
C VAL A 91 6.18 17.05 -18.40
N ALA A 92 7.03 17.47 -19.35
CA ALA A 92 7.07 18.84 -19.88
C ALA A 92 5.82 19.30 -20.65
N GLY A 93 4.86 18.41 -20.92
CA GLY A 93 3.63 18.72 -21.67
C GLY A 93 2.41 19.07 -20.81
N ALA A 94 2.46 18.85 -19.49
CA ALA A 94 1.33 19.15 -18.62
C ALA A 94 1.29 20.63 -18.23
N GLY A 95 0.15 21.29 -18.47
CA GLY A 95 -0.13 22.61 -17.89
C GLY A 95 -0.47 22.50 -16.40
N PRO A 96 -0.31 23.58 -15.62
CA PRO A 96 -0.86 23.62 -14.26
C PRO A 96 -2.38 23.37 -14.29
N PHE A 97 -2.97 23.05 -13.14
CA PHE A 97 -4.42 23.16 -13.00
C PHE A 97 -4.83 24.60 -13.28
N THR A 98 -5.72 24.82 -14.24
CA THR A 98 -6.30 26.15 -14.44
C THR A 98 -7.33 26.41 -13.34
N ASP A 99 -7.61 27.68 -13.04
CA ASP A 99 -8.67 28.04 -12.07
C ASP A 99 -10.04 27.45 -12.50
N ASP A 100 -10.22 27.15 -13.79
CA ASP A 100 -11.41 26.51 -14.35
C ASP A 100 -11.42 24.98 -14.30
N GLU A 101 -10.34 24.35 -13.84
CA GLU A 101 -10.23 22.91 -13.58
C GLU A 101 -10.16 22.55 -12.08
N VAL A 102 -10.12 23.58 -11.22
CA VAL A 102 -10.47 23.50 -9.78
C VAL A 102 -11.98 23.24 -9.46
N PRO A 103 -12.99 23.21 -10.39
CA PRO A 103 -14.41 23.05 -10.04
C PRO A 103 -14.76 21.78 -9.27
N GLU A 104 -13.93 20.75 -9.28
CA GLU A 104 -14.20 19.55 -8.46
C GLU A 104 -14.12 19.81 -6.96
N TYR A 105 -13.62 20.99 -6.54
CA TYR A 105 -13.40 21.34 -5.13
C TYR A 105 -13.85 22.77 -4.79
N ASP A 106 -14.47 23.49 -5.73
CA ASP A 106 -15.03 24.82 -5.51
C ASP A 106 -16.55 24.71 -5.38
N ILE A 107 -17.04 24.78 -4.14
CA ILE A 107 -18.47 24.69 -3.82
C ILE A 107 -19.29 25.85 -4.41
N SER A 108 -18.65 26.87 -4.99
CA SER A 108 -19.34 27.94 -5.70
C SER A 108 -19.60 27.63 -7.18
N ARG A 109 -19.13 26.48 -7.68
CA ARG A 109 -19.27 26.09 -9.09
C ARG A 109 -20.22 24.90 -9.27
N PRO A 110 -21.06 24.89 -10.32
CA PRO A 110 -21.96 23.78 -10.59
C PRO A 110 -21.27 22.41 -10.74
N GLY A 111 -20.07 22.40 -11.35
CA GLY A 111 -19.30 21.18 -11.61
C GLY A 111 -18.94 20.38 -10.35
N PHE A 112 -18.87 21.03 -9.18
CA PHE A 112 -18.69 20.37 -7.89
C PHE A 112 -19.85 19.42 -7.56
N TYR A 113 -21.09 19.91 -7.75
CA TYR A 113 -22.32 19.19 -7.41
C TYR A 113 -22.77 18.20 -8.48
N GLU A 114 -22.38 18.42 -9.74
CA GLU A 114 -22.71 17.51 -10.86
C GLU A 114 -22.04 16.14 -10.72
N LYS A 115 -20.88 16.06 -10.05
CA LYS A 115 -20.09 14.83 -9.86
C LYS A 115 -20.37 14.13 -8.53
N TRP A 116 -21.03 14.79 -7.59
CA TRP A 116 -21.49 14.19 -6.33
C TRP A 116 -22.27 12.87 -6.54
N PRO A 117 -23.24 12.76 -7.47
CA PRO A 117 -24.08 11.57 -7.60
C PRO A 117 -23.37 10.28 -8.03
N GLU A 118 -22.21 10.35 -8.70
CA GLU A 118 -21.54 9.20 -9.35
C GLU A 118 -20.24 8.77 -8.68
N LYS A 119 -19.46 9.70 -8.12
CA LYS A 119 -18.06 9.44 -7.72
C LYS A 119 -17.84 9.21 -6.22
N TYR A 120 -18.73 9.72 -5.36
CA TYR A 120 -18.44 9.88 -3.93
C TYR A 120 -19.50 9.29 -2.98
N TRP A 121 -20.49 8.56 -3.48
CA TRP A 121 -21.52 7.96 -2.64
C TRP A 121 -21.78 6.50 -3.02
N ILE A 122 -21.92 5.69 -1.98
CA ILE A 122 -21.99 4.23 -2.07
C ILE A 122 -23.19 3.81 -2.94
N PRO A 123 -22.97 3.05 -4.04
CA PRO A 123 -24.01 2.62 -4.98
C PRO A 123 -25.17 1.84 -4.32
N SER A 124 -24.92 1.25 -3.14
CA SER A 124 -25.86 0.39 -2.40
C SER A 124 -27.16 1.10 -1.97
N TYR A 125 -27.19 2.43 -1.91
CA TYR A 125 -28.37 3.19 -1.45
C TYR A 125 -29.06 3.96 -2.59
N GLY A 126 -29.52 3.22 -3.59
CA GLY A 126 -30.42 3.69 -4.65
C GLY A 126 -31.84 4.09 -4.19
N PHE A 127 -32.06 4.49 -2.93
CA PHE A 127 -33.41 4.61 -2.35
C PHE A 127 -33.81 5.97 -1.74
N LEU A 128 -32.91 6.95 -1.68
CA LEU A 128 -33.26 8.27 -1.14
C LEU A 128 -33.91 9.13 -2.23
N LYS A 129 -35.23 9.02 -2.33
CA LYS A 129 -36.02 9.94 -3.16
C LYS A 129 -36.34 11.22 -2.35
N PRO A 130 -36.09 12.43 -2.89
CA PRO A 130 -36.33 13.70 -2.20
C PRO A 130 -37.78 13.90 -1.74
N ASP A 131 -38.73 13.28 -2.43
CA ASP A 131 -40.16 13.32 -2.11
C ASP A 131 -40.54 12.44 -0.90
N LYS A 132 -39.60 11.64 -0.37
CA LYS A 132 -39.85 10.69 0.72
C LYS A 132 -38.99 10.88 1.95
N HIS A 133 -38.01 11.80 1.92
CA HIS A 133 -37.06 12.01 3.00
C HIS A 133 -36.93 13.50 3.30
N ASP A 134 -37.02 13.83 4.58
CA ASP A 134 -36.79 15.19 5.07
C ASP A 134 -35.28 15.47 5.06
N PRO A 135 -34.78 16.45 4.26
CA PRO A 135 -33.37 16.80 4.21
C PRO A 135 -32.83 17.37 5.53
N HIS A 136 -33.70 17.67 6.51
CA HIS A 136 -33.32 18.21 7.81
C HIS A 136 -33.31 17.16 8.93
N ALA A 137 -33.64 15.89 8.64
CA ALA A 137 -33.76 14.83 9.63
C ALA A 137 -32.44 14.51 10.36
N TRP A 138 -31.29 14.83 9.73
CA TRP A 138 -29.95 14.74 10.33
C TRP A 138 -29.81 15.45 11.68
N ARG A 139 -30.60 16.52 11.93
CA ARG A 139 -30.54 17.29 13.18
C ARG A 139 -30.89 16.44 14.40
N THR A 140 -31.74 15.45 14.23
CA THR A 140 -32.19 14.54 15.30
C THR A 140 -31.65 13.13 15.16
N SER A 141 -31.12 12.77 13.98
CA SER A 141 -30.63 11.43 13.73
C SER A 141 -29.28 11.13 14.40
N GLN A 142 -29.10 9.90 14.86
CA GLN A 142 -27.80 9.36 15.26
C GLN A 142 -27.24 8.41 14.20
N ASP A 143 -27.95 8.23 13.09
CA ASP A 143 -27.50 7.42 11.97
C ASP A 143 -26.59 8.26 11.06
N HIS A 144 -25.35 7.80 10.91
CA HIS A 144 -24.35 8.43 10.07
C HIS A 144 -24.75 8.39 8.58
N TRP A 145 -25.49 7.35 8.17
CA TRP A 145 -26.05 7.23 6.82
C TRP A 145 -27.11 8.30 6.55
N GLU A 146 -27.94 8.60 7.54
CA GLU A 146 -28.96 9.63 7.44
C GLU A 146 -28.34 11.04 7.38
N CYS A 147 -27.25 11.28 8.12
CA CYS A 147 -26.49 12.53 8.04
C CYS A 147 -25.88 12.73 6.63
N ALA A 148 -25.24 11.69 6.09
CA ALA A 148 -24.71 11.66 4.72
C ALA A 148 -25.80 11.92 3.66
N ALA A 149 -26.92 11.22 3.79
CA ALA A 149 -28.09 11.34 2.93
C ALA A 149 -28.66 12.77 2.91
N CYS A 150 -28.83 13.36 4.09
CA CYS A 150 -29.36 14.71 4.25
C CYS A 150 -28.42 15.75 3.64
N ALA A 151 -27.11 15.67 3.91
CA ALA A 151 -26.11 16.56 3.28
C ALA A 151 -26.21 16.53 1.74
N ARG A 152 -26.36 15.33 1.16
CA ARG A 152 -26.57 15.16 -0.27
C ARG A 152 -27.87 15.78 -0.75
N LEU A 153 -28.97 15.57 -0.05
CA LEU A 153 -30.28 16.12 -0.43
C LEU A 153 -30.30 17.65 -0.36
N LEU A 154 -29.66 18.24 0.65
CA LEU A 154 -29.51 19.69 0.80
C LEU A 154 -28.77 20.32 -0.38
N CYS A 155 -27.73 19.66 -0.90
CA CYS A 155 -27.00 20.17 -2.07
C CYS A 155 -27.53 19.65 -3.42
N ARG A 156 -28.69 18.97 -3.46
CA ARG A 156 -29.23 18.45 -4.71
C ARG A 156 -29.93 19.56 -5.50
N VAL A 157 -29.27 20.02 -6.56
CA VAL A 157 -29.79 21.03 -7.48
C VAL A 157 -29.86 20.52 -8.93
N PRO A 158 -30.65 21.16 -9.81
CA PRO A 158 -30.60 20.88 -11.25
C PRO A 158 -29.18 21.02 -11.83
N GLN A 159 -28.89 20.29 -12.90
CA GLN A 159 -27.60 20.36 -13.59
C GLN A 159 -27.29 21.82 -13.99
N GLY A 160 -26.03 22.23 -13.85
CA GLY A 160 -25.58 23.60 -14.10
C GLY A 160 -25.92 24.60 -13.00
N GLN A 161 -26.48 24.19 -11.86
CA GLN A 161 -26.79 25.07 -10.73
C GLN A 161 -25.93 24.79 -9.50
N VAL A 162 -25.93 25.77 -8.60
CA VAL A 162 -25.26 25.74 -7.30
C VAL A 162 -26.35 25.86 -6.22
N PRO A 163 -26.32 25.07 -5.14
CA PRO A 163 -27.24 25.23 -4.02
C PRO A 163 -27.14 26.63 -3.42
N ASP A 164 -28.21 27.09 -2.78
CA ASP A 164 -28.12 28.34 -2.06
C ASP A 164 -27.16 28.21 -0.86
N ARG A 165 -26.66 29.35 -0.40
CA ARG A 165 -25.65 29.37 0.67
C ARG A 165 -26.17 28.74 1.96
N ALA A 166 -27.45 28.89 2.27
CA ALA A 166 -28.05 28.32 3.47
C ALA A 166 -28.06 26.78 3.42
N ALA A 167 -28.38 26.20 2.26
CA ALA A 167 -28.32 24.76 2.05
C ALA A 167 -26.88 24.22 2.08
N ILE A 168 -25.91 24.99 1.57
CA ILE A 168 -24.48 24.65 1.68
C ILE A 168 -24.03 24.64 3.14
N GLU A 169 -24.35 25.69 3.90
CA GLU A 169 -24.01 25.80 5.32
C GLU A 169 -24.68 24.68 6.13
N GLU A 170 -25.94 24.37 5.85
CA GLU A 170 -26.63 23.26 6.52
C GLU A 170 -26.05 21.89 6.16
N ALA A 171 -25.74 21.67 4.88
CA ALA A 171 -25.09 20.43 4.45
C ALA A 171 -23.73 20.27 5.13
N PHE A 172 -22.99 21.36 5.32
CA PHE A 172 -21.73 21.36 6.06
C PHE A 172 -21.91 20.93 7.52
N GLU A 173 -22.94 21.43 8.21
CA GLU A 173 -23.24 21.00 9.58
C GLU A 173 -23.58 19.50 9.67
N ALA A 174 -24.33 18.98 8.68
CA ALA A 174 -24.62 17.55 8.59
C ALA A 174 -23.34 16.71 8.38
N ILE A 175 -22.41 17.20 7.53
CA ILE A 175 -21.10 16.57 7.31
C ILE A 175 -20.21 16.68 8.56
N GLU A 176 -20.23 17.81 9.28
CA GLU A 176 -19.52 17.98 10.55
C GLU A 176 -19.97 16.95 11.58
N ARG A 177 -21.29 16.80 11.73
CA ARG A 177 -21.86 15.80 12.64
C ARG A 177 -21.42 14.39 12.27
N LEU A 178 -21.50 14.06 10.98
CA LEU A 178 -21.03 12.79 10.44
C LEU A 178 -19.55 12.54 10.78
N ARG A 179 -18.69 13.55 10.64
CA ARG A 179 -17.27 13.48 11.01
C ARG A 179 -17.06 13.28 12.52
N THR A 180 -17.89 13.87 13.37
CA THR A 180 -17.79 13.67 14.82
C THR A 180 -18.33 12.30 15.30
N GLN A 181 -19.24 11.70 14.54
CA GLN A 181 -19.85 10.41 14.85
C GLN A 181 -19.02 9.24 14.35
N LEU A 182 -18.30 9.41 13.24
CA LEU A 182 -17.36 8.42 12.73
C LEU A 182 -15.99 8.69 13.38
N PRO A 183 -15.38 7.73 14.10
CA PRO A 183 -14.01 7.91 14.53
C PRO A 183 -13.14 8.11 13.28
N CYS A 184 -12.57 9.31 13.12
CA CYS A 184 -11.51 9.53 12.14
C CYS A 184 -10.35 8.62 12.55
N ARG A 185 -10.11 7.54 11.78
CA ARG A 185 -8.94 6.67 12.00
C ARG A 185 -7.68 7.52 12.03
N LYS A 186 -6.85 7.32 13.06
CA LYS A 186 -5.54 7.97 13.12
C LYS A 186 -4.63 7.41 12.04
N TYR A 187 -3.71 8.25 11.60
CA TYR A 187 -2.74 7.93 10.56
C TYR A 187 -1.74 6.87 11.06
N GLY A 188 -1.97 5.59 10.75
CA GLY A 188 -1.07 4.50 11.20
C GLY A 188 -1.79 3.17 11.42
N GLU A 189 -3.09 3.18 11.66
CA GLU A 189 -3.86 1.94 11.82
C GLU A 189 -3.91 1.17 10.50
N PRO A 190 -3.60 -0.14 10.50
CA PRO A 190 -3.79 -1.00 9.34
C PRO A 190 -5.24 -0.89 8.87
N GLU A 191 -5.51 -1.21 7.61
CA GLU A 191 -6.87 -1.47 7.15
C GLU A 191 -7.41 -2.69 7.89
N GLY A 192 -7.86 -2.49 9.13
CA GLY A 192 -8.40 -3.52 10.00
C GLY A 192 -9.76 -3.94 9.46
N LEU A 193 -9.76 -5.03 8.70
CA LEU A 193 -10.47 -6.30 8.91
C LEU A 193 -11.84 -6.36 9.61
N TYR A 194 -12.35 -5.31 10.26
CA TYR A 194 -13.61 -5.38 11.02
C TYR A 194 -14.44 -4.10 11.06
N SER A 195 -14.18 -3.10 10.22
CA SER A 195 -15.27 -2.17 9.86
C SER A 195 -16.11 -2.87 8.79
N PRO A 196 -17.44 -3.01 8.96
CA PRO A 196 -18.25 -3.51 7.87
C PRO A 196 -17.96 -2.65 6.62
N PRO A 197 -17.86 -3.24 5.41
CA PRO A 197 -17.33 -2.58 4.22
C PRO A 197 -17.97 -1.21 3.95
N ASP A 198 -19.22 -1.06 4.39
CA ASP A 198 -20.07 0.12 4.30
C ASP A 198 -19.59 1.31 5.18
N GLN A 199 -19.12 1.09 6.41
CA GLN A 199 -18.61 2.16 7.28
C GLN A 199 -17.25 2.70 6.83
N SER A 200 -16.39 1.84 6.27
CA SER A 200 -15.05 2.22 5.80
C SER A 200 -15.08 3.18 4.61
N GLU A 201 -16.05 3.03 3.71
CA GLU A 201 -16.18 3.89 2.53
C GLU A 201 -16.73 5.28 2.87
N VAL A 202 -17.70 5.39 3.78
CA VAL A 202 -18.21 6.69 4.26
C VAL A 202 -17.13 7.44 5.03
N ALA A 203 -16.40 6.76 5.92
CA ALA A 203 -15.29 7.35 6.67
C ALA A 203 -14.12 7.78 5.77
N ARG A 204 -13.92 7.13 4.60
CA ARG A 204 -12.87 7.49 3.64
C ARG A 204 -13.25 8.66 2.74
N ILE A 205 -14.46 8.65 2.19
CA ILE A 205 -14.88 9.56 1.11
C ILE A 205 -15.36 10.92 1.66
N VAL A 206 -16.08 10.91 2.77
CA VAL A 206 -16.74 12.12 3.31
C VAL A 206 -15.74 13.16 3.84
N PRO A 207 -14.69 12.79 4.63
CA PRO A 207 -13.78 13.79 5.17
C PRO A 207 -12.89 14.44 4.09
N ASN A 208 -12.43 13.70 3.08
CA ASN A 208 -11.36 14.22 2.21
C ASN A 208 -11.86 14.89 0.93
N ASP A 209 -12.80 14.26 0.23
CA ASP A 209 -13.22 14.72 -1.09
C ASP A 209 -14.41 15.70 -1.02
N ILE A 210 -15.05 15.81 0.15
CA ILE A 210 -16.23 16.64 0.37
C ILE A 210 -15.99 17.69 1.48
N TYR A 211 -15.56 17.27 2.66
CA TYR A 211 -15.49 18.19 3.81
C TYR A 211 -14.42 19.28 3.64
N LEU A 212 -13.22 18.95 3.14
CA LEU A 212 -12.17 19.94 2.88
C LEU A 212 -12.58 21.01 1.83
N PRO A 213 -13.18 20.66 0.67
CA PRO A 213 -13.79 21.62 -0.24
C PRO A 213 -14.81 22.56 0.42
N PHE A 214 -15.67 22.05 1.31
CA PHE A 214 -16.61 22.88 2.04
C PHE A 214 -15.92 23.84 2.99
N LEU A 215 -14.92 23.38 3.76
CA LEU A 215 -14.12 24.25 4.62
C LEU A 215 -13.50 25.40 3.83
N LEU A 216 -12.91 25.11 2.68
CA LEU A 216 -12.28 26.12 1.82
C LEU A 216 -13.32 27.08 1.21
N GLY A 217 -14.40 26.54 0.65
CA GLY A 217 -15.45 27.33 -0.02
C GLY A 217 -16.30 28.18 0.93
N LEU A 218 -16.46 27.76 2.19
CA LEU A 218 -17.08 28.56 3.25
C LEU A 218 -16.12 29.57 3.89
N GLY A 219 -14.84 29.58 3.49
CA GLY A 219 -13.82 30.48 4.03
C GLY A 219 -13.28 30.07 5.41
N LEU A 220 -13.54 28.83 5.85
CA LEU A 220 -13.04 28.24 7.10
C LEU A 220 -11.61 27.72 6.93
N ARG A 221 -10.71 28.60 6.46
CA ARG A 221 -9.35 28.23 6.05
C ARG A 221 -8.48 27.69 7.18
N ASP A 222 -8.60 28.24 8.39
CA ASP A 222 -7.81 27.76 9.53
C ASP A 222 -8.25 26.35 9.98
N ARG A 223 -9.53 26.00 9.78
CA ARG A 223 -10.04 24.65 10.04
C ARG A 223 -9.66 23.67 8.93
N ALA A 224 -9.68 24.11 7.66
CA ALA A 224 -9.10 23.35 6.55
C ALA A 224 -7.62 23.04 6.80
N TRP A 225 -6.90 24.02 7.34
CA TRP A 225 -5.49 23.90 7.71
C TRP A 225 -5.26 22.90 8.85
N GLU A 226 -6.05 22.98 9.93
CA GLU A 226 -5.96 22.04 11.06
C GLU A 226 -6.26 20.60 10.63
N MET A 227 -7.34 20.40 9.87
CA MET A 227 -7.71 19.09 9.34
C MET A 227 -6.59 18.50 8.47
N PHE A 228 -5.97 19.35 7.64
CA PHE A 228 -4.85 18.94 6.80
C PHE A 228 -3.63 18.50 7.66
N CYS A 229 -3.26 19.28 8.68
CA CYS A 229 -2.11 18.98 9.53
C CYS A 229 -2.27 17.69 10.35
N ASN A 230 -3.51 17.30 10.67
CA ASN A 230 -3.82 16.11 11.46
C ASN A 230 -3.80 14.80 10.64
N GLY A 231 -3.47 14.84 9.35
CA GLY A 231 -3.19 13.63 8.56
C GLY A 231 -4.41 12.77 8.24
N GLU A 232 -5.63 13.29 8.37
CA GLU A 232 -6.88 12.57 8.15
C GLU A 232 -7.16 12.32 6.64
N GLY A 233 -6.28 11.63 5.89
CA GLY A 233 -6.55 11.22 4.50
C GLY A 233 -5.36 10.73 3.68
N ARG A 234 -5.57 9.80 2.74
CA ARG A 234 -4.54 9.34 1.78
C ARG A 234 -4.56 10.09 0.44
N ASN A 235 -5.62 10.84 0.14
CA ASN A 235 -5.88 11.40 -1.19
C ASN A 235 -5.56 12.90 -1.36
N TRP A 236 -5.10 13.58 -0.30
CA TRP A 236 -4.85 15.03 -0.36
C TRP A 236 -3.79 15.44 -1.41
N ARG A 237 -2.88 14.51 -1.77
CA ARG A 237 -1.88 14.69 -2.85
C ARG A 237 -2.51 15.06 -4.20
N ARG A 238 -3.79 14.75 -4.40
CA ARG A 238 -4.55 14.99 -5.63
C ARG A 238 -5.57 16.13 -5.52
N LEU A 239 -5.51 16.98 -4.49
CA LEU A 239 -6.46 18.08 -4.31
C LEU A 239 -5.83 19.43 -4.75
N PRO A 240 -6.10 19.92 -5.98
CA PRO A 240 -5.68 21.24 -6.46
C PRO A 240 -5.93 22.39 -5.47
N ALA A 241 -7.01 22.31 -4.70
CA ALA A 241 -7.39 23.32 -3.71
C ALA A 241 -6.38 23.49 -2.55
N LEU A 242 -5.61 22.44 -2.23
CA LEU A 242 -4.53 22.52 -1.24
C LEU A 242 -3.31 23.28 -1.77
N TYR A 243 -3.05 23.19 -3.08
CA TYR A 243 -1.98 23.94 -3.73
C TYR A 243 -2.29 25.44 -3.73
N ASP A 244 -3.55 25.80 -3.94
CA ASP A 244 -4.04 27.18 -3.84
C ASP A 244 -3.85 27.72 -2.41
N MET A 245 -4.33 26.98 -1.40
CA MET A 245 -4.23 27.38 0.01
C MET A 245 -2.79 27.51 0.51
N CYS A 246 -1.92 26.53 0.27
CA CYS A 246 -0.56 26.56 0.86
C CYS A 246 0.39 27.45 0.08
N LEU A 247 0.38 27.35 -1.27
CA LEU A 247 1.41 27.99 -2.09
C LEU A 247 1.05 29.43 -2.48
N ARG A 248 -0.24 29.81 -2.61
CA ARG A 248 -0.61 31.21 -2.89
C ARG A 248 -0.61 32.09 -1.63
N GLU A 249 -0.95 31.53 -0.47
CA GLU A 249 -0.99 32.29 0.78
C GLU A 249 0.36 32.36 1.50
N GLY A 250 1.38 31.63 1.00
CA GLY A 250 2.68 31.53 1.65
C GLY A 250 2.64 30.82 3.00
N ARG A 251 1.63 29.97 3.21
CA ARG A 251 1.50 29.12 4.39
C ARG A 251 2.21 27.80 4.11
N TYR A 252 3.41 27.65 4.63
CA TYR A 252 4.19 26.41 4.55
C TYR A 252 3.80 25.45 5.67
N LEU A 253 3.80 24.16 5.37
CA LEU A 253 3.49 23.08 6.30
C LEU A 253 4.81 22.46 6.79
N PRO A 254 5.09 22.35 8.10
CA PRO A 254 6.28 21.65 8.59
C PRO A 254 6.12 20.13 8.48
N LEU A 255 5.99 19.63 7.25
CA LEU A 255 5.74 18.22 6.94
C LEU A 255 6.99 17.35 7.07
N ILE A 256 8.13 18.03 7.01
CA ILE A 256 9.47 17.48 7.14
C ILE A 256 10.37 18.64 7.57
N GLU A 257 11.21 18.42 8.57
CA GLU A 257 12.18 19.43 8.98
C GLU A 257 13.27 19.57 7.92
N ARG A 258 13.95 20.72 7.90
CA ARG A 258 14.97 21.00 6.87
C ARG A 258 16.10 19.97 6.88
N ASP A 259 16.57 19.63 8.07
CA ASP A 259 17.69 18.69 8.24
C ASP A 259 17.29 17.25 7.88
N GLU A 260 16.04 16.87 8.16
CA GLU A 260 15.45 15.60 7.73
C GLU A 260 15.33 15.54 6.20
N ALA A 261 14.76 16.58 5.57
CA ALA A 261 14.64 16.67 4.13
C ALA A 261 16.01 16.61 3.44
N LYS A 262 16.98 17.33 3.99
CA LYS A 262 18.36 17.30 3.51
C LYS A 262 18.97 15.91 3.63
N SER A 263 18.88 15.29 4.80
CA SER A 263 19.39 13.94 5.06
C SER A 263 18.77 12.92 4.10
N ALA A 264 17.45 12.97 3.92
CA ALA A 264 16.73 12.09 3.02
C ALA A 264 17.19 12.27 1.57
N VAL A 265 17.26 13.51 1.09
CA VAL A 265 17.74 13.82 -0.26
C VAL A 265 19.20 13.39 -0.45
N ASP A 266 20.07 13.60 0.53
CA ASP A 266 21.48 13.17 0.47
C ASP A 266 21.59 11.64 0.39
N ASN A 267 20.84 10.90 1.20
CA ASN A 267 20.82 9.44 1.21
C ASN A 267 20.29 8.85 -0.10
N ILE A 268 19.18 9.40 -0.60
CA ILE A 268 18.57 8.99 -1.87
C ILE A 268 19.53 9.29 -3.02
N THR A 269 20.14 10.48 -3.01
CA THR A 269 21.14 10.86 -4.03
C THR A 269 22.33 9.92 -4.03
N ALA A 270 22.88 9.59 -2.86
CA ALA A 270 24.00 8.67 -2.73
C ALA A 270 23.63 7.26 -3.21
N ALA A 271 22.42 6.77 -2.92
CA ALA A 271 21.95 5.47 -3.38
C ALA A 271 21.86 5.41 -4.92
N PHE A 272 21.33 6.48 -5.51
CA PHE A 272 21.16 6.63 -6.94
C PHE A 272 22.49 6.77 -7.70
N ILE A 273 23.41 7.60 -7.20
CA ILE A 273 24.78 7.73 -7.74
C ILE A 273 25.53 6.40 -7.59
N GLY A 274 25.44 5.77 -6.41
CA GLY A 274 26.06 4.47 -6.16
C GLY A 274 25.60 3.40 -7.15
N ARG A 275 24.30 3.39 -7.51
CA ARG A 275 23.77 2.52 -8.57
C ARG A 275 24.32 2.86 -9.95
N GLN A 276 24.48 4.14 -10.27
CA GLN A 276 25.02 4.57 -11.55
C GLN A 276 26.50 4.18 -11.70
N GLU A 277 27.29 4.30 -10.63
CA GLU A 277 28.73 4.02 -10.62
C GLU A 277 29.05 2.52 -10.52
N ASN A 278 28.36 1.80 -9.65
CA ASN A 278 28.68 0.41 -9.32
C ASN A 278 27.72 -0.61 -9.96
N GLY A 279 26.77 -0.13 -10.76
CA GLY A 279 25.67 -0.95 -11.23
C GLY A 279 24.68 -1.27 -10.12
N ARG A 280 23.74 -2.16 -10.43
CA ARG A 280 22.72 -2.58 -9.47
C ARG A 280 23.35 -3.49 -8.41
N VAL A 281 23.27 -3.08 -7.15
CA VAL A 281 23.61 -3.93 -6.01
C VAL A 281 22.31 -4.50 -5.49
N ASP A 282 22.06 -5.78 -5.79
CA ASP A 282 20.95 -6.50 -5.19
C ASP A 282 21.19 -6.60 -3.67
N PRO A 283 20.40 -5.90 -2.83
CA PRO A 283 20.59 -5.90 -1.39
C PRO A 283 20.35 -7.28 -0.77
N LEU A 284 19.64 -8.16 -1.47
CA LEU A 284 19.39 -9.54 -1.02
C LEU A 284 20.55 -10.46 -1.34
N LYS A 285 21.41 -10.12 -2.31
CA LYS A 285 22.52 -10.98 -2.75
C LYS A 285 23.38 -11.52 -1.60
N PRO A 286 23.81 -10.72 -0.60
CA PRO A 286 24.57 -11.24 0.53
C PRO A 286 23.82 -12.31 1.36
N LEU A 287 22.49 -12.27 1.41
CA LEU A 287 21.66 -13.28 2.05
C LEU A 287 21.39 -14.47 1.12
N MET A 288 21.17 -14.21 -0.17
CA MET A 288 20.97 -15.24 -1.19
C MET A 288 22.19 -16.14 -1.37
N ASP A 289 23.39 -15.63 -1.12
CA ASP A 289 24.66 -16.38 -1.18
C ASP A 289 24.91 -17.26 0.06
N LEU A 290 24.09 -17.17 1.12
CA LEU A 290 24.24 -17.99 2.33
C LEU A 290 23.78 -19.44 2.11
N GLY A 291 24.37 -20.38 2.84
CA GLY A 291 23.82 -21.74 2.92
C GLY A 291 22.45 -21.74 3.64
N TRP A 292 21.56 -22.68 3.29
CA TRP A 292 20.19 -22.74 3.83
C TRP A 292 20.14 -22.75 5.37
N SER A 293 21.04 -23.50 6.02
CA SER A 293 21.10 -23.54 7.48
C SER A 293 21.38 -22.19 8.10
N GLU A 294 22.26 -21.38 7.50
CA GLU A 294 22.60 -20.05 8.00
C GLU A 294 21.50 -19.03 7.69
N LEU A 295 20.92 -19.08 6.48
CA LEU A 295 19.80 -18.22 6.10
C LEU A 295 18.59 -18.45 7.01
N LEU A 296 18.19 -19.71 7.25
CA LEU A 296 17.07 -20.05 8.11
C LEU A 296 17.32 -19.73 9.59
N ARG A 297 18.58 -19.85 10.05
CA ARG A 297 18.98 -19.42 11.40
C ARG A 297 18.77 -17.92 11.57
N ARG A 298 19.33 -17.11 10.68
CA ARG A 298 19.16 -15.64 10.70
C ARG A 298 17.69 -15.23 10.57
N PHE A 299 16.96 -15.86 9.65
CA PHE A 299 15.52 -15.65 9.48
C PHE A 299 14.76 -15.89 10.79
N SER A 300 14.95 -17.05 11.42
CA SER A 300 14.22 -17.40 12.64
C SER A 300 14.61 -16.56 13.86
N GLU A 301 15.88 -16.16 13.97
CA GLU A 301 16.35 -15.23 15.01
C GLU A 301 15.72 -13.84 14.83
N ALA A 302 15.80 -13.30 13.62
CA ALA A 302 15.20 -12.01 13.29
C ALA A 302 13.68 -12.04 13.47
N ALA A 303 13.00 -13.11 13.04
CA ALA A 303 11.56 -13.27 13.21
C ALA A 303 11.14 -13.32 14.68
N LEU A 304 11.82 -14.11 15.51
CA LEU A 304 11.49 -14.22 16.94
C LEU A 304 11.70 -12.89 17.66
N GLN A 305 12.77 -12.16 17.34
CA GLN A 305 13.08 -10.89 17.99
C GLN A 305 12.18 -9.76 17.50
N TYR A 306 11.94 -9.68 16.19
CA TYR A 306 11.17 -8.61 15.57
C TYR A 306 9.66 -8.79 15.80
N HIS A 307 9.16 -10.03 15.79
CA HIS A 307 7.74 -10.34 16.00
C HIS A 307 7.46 -11.00 17.36
N ALA A 308 8.25 -10.69 18.40
CA ALA A 308 8.18 -11.35 19.70
C ALA A 308 6.77 -11.37 20.31
N ARG A 309 6.05 -10.22 20.30
CA ARG A 309 4.68 -10.13 20.84
C ARG A 309 3.69 -10.96 20.02
N ALA A 310 3.73 -10.87 18.69
CA ALA A 310 2.88 -11.67 17.82
C ALA A 310 3.12 -13.19 17.99
N TYR A 311 4.38 -13.61 18.14
CA TYR A 311 4.70 -15.01 18.44
C TYR A 311 4.19 -15.47 19.81
N SER A 312 4.21 -14.59 20.82
CA SER A 312 3.71 -14.90 22.17
C SER A 312 2.20 -15.22 22.21
N ARG A 313 1.44 -14.72 21.23
CA ARG A 313 -0.01 -14.96 21.07
C ARG A 313 -0.35 -16.27 20.34
N ILE A 314 0.64 -16.99 19.80
CA ILE A 314 0.40 -18.28 19.14
C ILE A 314 0.14 -19.37 20.19
N LYS A 315 -0.81 -20.28 19.91
CA LYS A 315 -1.00 -21.50 20.71
C LYS A 315 0.30 -22.32 20.71
N ASN A 316 0.93 -22.45 21.88
CA ASN A 316 2.28 -22.99 22.08
C ASN A 316 3.37 -22.13 21.42
N PRO A 317 3.71 -20.97 22.00
CA PRO A 317 4.66 -20.03 21.42
C PRO A 317 6.08 -20.63 21.35
N PRO A 318 6.87 -20.30 20.32
CA PRO A 318 8.26 -20.71 20.24
C PRO A 318 9.06 -20.11 21.41
N ARG A 319 9.89 -20.92 22.07
CA ARG A 319 10.72 -20.48 23.21
C ARG A 319 12.10 -19.99 22.77
N GLN A 320 12.52 -20.41 21.59
CA GLN A 320 13.79 -20.06 20.95
C GLN A 320 13.61 -20.04 19.43
N ALA A 321 14.53 -19.39 18.72
CA ALA A 321 14.44 -19.19 17.27
C ALA A 321 14.26 -20.50 16.51
N SER A 322 14.96 -21.57 16.90
CA SER A 322 14.84 -22.88 16.25
C SER A 322 13.44 -23.51 16.38
N ASP A 323 12.63 -23.11 17.35
CA ASP A 323 11.26 -23.63 17.51
C ASP A 323 10.29 -23.07 16.45
N ILE A 324 10.69 -22.00 15.75
CA ILE A 324 9.95 -21.45 14.61
C ILE A 324 10.05 -22.39 13.40
N LEU A 325 11.19 -23.04 13.20
CA LEU A 325 11.45 -23.90 12.05
C LEU A 325 10.80 -25.28 12.25
N PHE A 326 10.17 -25.82 11.21
CA PHE A 326 9.71 -27.19 11.24
C PHE A 326 10.88 -28.16 11.06
N PRO A 327 10.76 -29.41 11.56
CA PRO A 327 11.77 -30.42 11.33
C PRO A 327 12.06 -30.61 9.83
N PRO A 328 13.28 -31.04 9.46
CA PRO A 328 13.57 -31.51 8.10
C PRO A 328 12.54 -32.52 7.61
N ILE A 329 12.23 -32.49 6.32
CA ILE A 329 11.38 -33.51 5.71
C ILE A 329 12.09 -34.87 5.75
N ALA A 330 11.37 -35.92 6.14
CA ALA A 330 11.91 -37.28 6.08
C ALA A 330 12.16 -37.69 4.62
N PRO A 331 13.23 -38.42 4.30
CA PRO A 331 13.54 -38.84 2.93
C PRO A 331 12.38 -39.57 2.22
N GLU A 332 11.63 -40.38 2.96
CA GLU A 332 10.49 -41.14 2.45
C GLU A 332 9.33 -40.20 2.09
N LEU A 333 9.04 -39.23 2.96
CA LEU A 333 7.98 -38.24 2.74
C LEU A 333 8.35 -37.27 1.60
N LEU A 334 9.64 -36.95 1.45
CA LEU A 334 10.14 -36.17 0.32
C LEU A 334 9.94 -36.91 -1.01
N ALA A 335 10.24 -38.20 -1.05
CA ALA A 335 10.02 -39.03 -2.23
C ALA A 335 8.52 -39.12 -2.58
N GLU A 336 7.66 -39.31 -1.58
CA GLU A 336 6.19 -39.28 -1.77
C GLU A 336 5.71 -37.93 -2.29
N THR A 337 6.25 -36.83 -1.74
CA THR A 337 5.91 -35.47 -2.17
C THR A 337 6.33 -35.21 -3.61
N GLU A 338 7.53 -35.61 -4.01
CA GLU A 338 8.00 -35.48 -5.40
C GLU A 338 7.22 -36.38 -6.38
N GLN A 339 6.77 -37.55 -5.92
CA GLN A 339 5.88 -38.40 -6.72
C GLN A 339 4.50 -37.73 -6.93
N ARG A 340 4.02 -36.98 -5.94
CA ARG A 340 2.70 -36.35 -5.95
C ARG A 340 2.68 -35.02 -6.69
N LEU A 341 3.63 -34.13 -6.41
CA LEU A 341 3.70 -32.76 -6.94
C LEU A 341 4.51 -32.66 -8.25
N GLY A 342 5.39 -33.63 -8.51
CA GLY A 342 6.47 -33.52 -9.47
C GLY A 342 7.80 -33.14 -8.80
N PRO A 343 8.90 -33.06 -9.56
CA PRO A 343 10.22 -32.74 -9.01
C PRO A 343 10.21 -31.35 -8.37
N LEU A 344 10.71 -31.26 -7.13
CA LEU A 344 10.86 -29.97 -6.47
C LEU A 344 12.00 -29.17 -7.11
N PRO A 345 11.89 -27.83 -7.21
CA PRO A 345 13.01 -26.97 -7.52
C PRO A 345 14.22 -27.29 -6.62
N PRO A 346 15.46 -27.33 -7.14
CA PRO A 346 16.63 -27.74 -6.36
C PRO A 346 16.83 -26.95 -5.07
N ASP A 347 16.64 -25.63 -5.12
CA ASP A 347 16.78 -24.75 -3.95
C ASP A 347 15.70 -25.05 -2.90
N LEU A 348 14.44 -25.26 -3.31
CA LEU A 348 13.34 -25.65 -2.43
C LEU A 348 13.59 -27.01 -1.81
N LYS A 349 14.09 -27.98 -2.59
CA LYS A 349 14.46 -29.31 -2.10
C LYS A 349 15.54 -29.24 -1.02
N GLU A 350 16.58 -28.45 -1.25
CA GLU A 350 17.63 -28.24 -0.24
C GLU A 350 17.08 -27.55 1.02
N MET A 351 16.16 -26.60 0.87
CA MET A 351 15.51 -25.92 2.00
C MET A 351 14.77 -26.90 2.90
N VAL A 352 13.90 -27.75 2.32
CA VAL A 352 13.05 -28.66 3.10
C VAL A 352 13.85 -29.76 3.80
N GLN A 353 15.05 -30.07 3.29
CA GLN A 353 16.01 -30.96 3.95
C GLN A 353 16.69 -30.33 5.18
N VAL A 354 16.62 -29.00 5.33
CA VAL A 354 17.07 -28.28 6.53
C VAL A 354 15.89 -27.99 7.47
N ALA A 355 14.77 -27.52 6.91
CA ALA A 355 13.52 -27.29 7.63
C ALA A 355 12.35 -27.38 6.65
N ASN A 356 11.39 -28.27 6.88
CA ASN A 356 10.22 -28.40 6.02
C ASN A 356 9.18 -27.30 6.31
N GLY A 357 9.61 -26.04 6.27
CA GLY A 357 8.80 -24.87 6.60
C GLY A 357 9.05 -24.26 7.95
N PHE A 358 8.17 -23.32 8.31
CA PHE A 358 8.30 -22.52 9.51
C PHE A 358 6.93 -21.99 9.97
N ARG A 359 6.84 -21.65 11.26
CA ARG A 359 5.67 -21.05 11.90
C ARG A 359 5.70 -19.55 11.74
N GLY A 360 4.61 -18.94 11.28
CA GLY A 360 4.43 -17.49 11.27
C GLY A 360 3.34 -17.06 12.25
N PRO A 361 3.42 -15.84 12.82
CA PRO A 361 2.35 -15.27 13.61
C PRO A 361 1.09 -14.94 12.79
N LEU A 362 0.00 -14.61 13.50
CA LEU A 362 -1.21 -14.04 12.90
C LEU A 362 -0.85 -12.78 12.08
N HIS A 363 -1.29 -12.73 10.82
CA HIS A 363 -1.04 -11.65 9.85
C HIS A 363 0.42 -11.30 9.53
N ARG A 364 1.41 -12.11 9.94
CA ARG A 364 2.83 -11.88 9.65
C ARG A 364 3.43 -13.09 8.94
N LEU A 365 4.39 -12.84 8.04
CA LEU A 365 5.14 -13.88 7.33
C LEU A 365 4.23 -14.96 6.69
N GLY A 366 3.05 -14.56 6.20
CA GLY A 366 2.10 -15.50 5.61
C GLY A 366 1.48 -16.53 6.56
N ARG A 367 1.53 -16.29 7.89
CA ARG A 367 1.32 -17.29 8.95
C ARG A 367 2.30 -18.47 8.92
N GLY A 368 3.40 -18.36 8.18
CA GLY A 368 4.42 -19.39 8.06
C GLY A 368 4.46 -20.03 6.69
N PHE A 369 5.31 -21.05 6.53
CA PHE A 369 5.30 -21.96 5.38
C PHE A 369 4.95 -23.36 5.87
N PRO A 370 3.88 -24.01 5.36
CA PRO A 370 3.32 -25.20 5.98
C PRO A 370 4.16 -26.48 5.76
N GLY A 371 5.15 -26.41 4.86
CA GLY A 371 5.91 -27.57 4.39
C GLY A 371 5.38 -28.08 3.05
N VAL A 372 6.28 -28.63 2.21
CA VAL A 372 5.93 -29.06 0.85
C VAL A 372 4.98 -30.25 0.82
N ASP A 373 4.96 -31.06 1.88
CA ASP A 373 4.04 -32.19 2.03
C ASP A 373 2.57 -31.76 2.17
N LYS A 374 2.31 -30.48 2.51
CA LYS A 374 0.97 -29.90 2.67
C LYS A 374 0.40 -29.24 1.43
N PHE A 375 1.20 -29.08 0.38
CA PHE A 375 0.72 -28.48 -0.86
C PHE A 375 -0.14 -29.45 -1.65
N GLU A 376 -1.16 -28.97 -2.33
CA GLU A 376 -2.02 -29.69 -3.27
C GLU A 376 -1.81 -29.16 -4.69
N ILE A 377 -2.23 -29.92 -5.72
CA ILE A 377 -2.16 -29.47 -7.11
C ILE A 377 -3.48 -28.81 -7.50
N GLU A 378 -3.39 -27.60 -8.06
CA GLU A 378 -4.51 -26.87 -8.64
C GLU A 378 -4.17 -26.44 -10.08
N ALA A 379 -5.17 -26.03 -10.87
CA ALA A 379 -4.94 -25.47 -12.20
C ALA A 379 -4.63 -23.98 -12.11
N CYS A 380 -3.67 -23.51 -12.92
CA CYS A 380 -3.29 -22.11 -13.01
C CYS A 380 -4.33 -21.29 -13.79
N ASP A 381 -5.46 -20.91 -13.17
CA ASP A 381 -6.42 -20.04 -13.85
C ASP A 381 -5.89 -18.62 -14.19
N SER A 382 -6.72 -17.83 -14.86
CA SER A 382 -6.35 -16.46 -15.28
C SER A 382 -6.05 -15.52 -14.11
N TRP A 383 -6.52 -15.83 -12.91
CA TRP A 383 -6.26 -15.00 -11.73
C TRP A 383 -4.85 -15.23 -11.21
N TYR A 384 -4.45 -16.49 -11.06
CA TYR A 384 -3.09 -16.83 -10.63
C TYR A 384 -2.04 -16.29 -11.60
N GLN A 385 -2.34 -16.23 -12.89
CA GLN A 385 -1.47 -15.58 -13.86
C GLN A 385 -1.20 -14.11 -13.48
N ASN A 386 -2.25 -13.31 -13.26
CA ASN A 386 -2.09 -11.87 -12.97
C ASN A 386 -1.22 -11.63 -11.74
N PHE A 387 -1.37 -12.46 -10.71
CA PHE A 387 -0.57 -12.36 -9.50
C PHE A 387 0.87 -12.86 -9.64
N LEU A 388 1.12 -13.84 -10.51
CA LEU A 388 2.45 -14.41 -10.71
C LEU A 388 3.33 -13.59 -11.65
N THR A 389 2.71 -12.81 -12.53
CA THR A 389 3.43 -12.10 -13.59
C THR A 389 3.71 -10.64 -13.31
N ASP A 390 3.28 -10.10 -12.15
CA ASP A 390 3.34 -8.68 -11.74
C ASP A 390 2.99 -7.72 -12.89
N GLU A 391 1.76 -7.20 -12.87
CA GLU A 391 1.31 -6.20 -13.85
C GLU A 391 2.27 -5.01 -13.93
N ASP A 392 3.14 -4.95 -14.95
CA ASP A 392 3.65 -3.68 -15.53
C ASP A 392 4.46 -3.79 -16.83
N GLY A 393 4.67 -4.97 -17.44
CA GLY A 393 5.61 -5.05 -18.58
C GLY A 393 5.47 -6.21 -19.56
N GLY A 394 4.48 -6.16 -20.44
CA GLY A 394 4.63 -6.70 -21.82
C GLY A 394 4.82 -8.20 -21.99
N LEU A 395 4.53 -9.03 -20.97
CA LEU A 395 4.50 -10.48 -21.16
C LEU A 395 3.31 -10.86 -22.07
N PRO A 396 3.48 -11.84 -22.98
CA PRO A 396 2.39 -12.29 -23.82
C PRO A 396 1.23 -12.81 -22.96
N GLN A 397 0.00 -12.58 -23.42
CA GLN A 397 -1.17 -13.21 -22.82
C GLN A 397 -0.97 -14.73 -22.82
N ALA A 398 -1.04 -15.38 -21.65
CA ALA A 398 -0.80 -16.80 -21.51
C ALA A 398 -1.73 -17.59 -22.44
N SER A 399 -1.20 -18.66 -23.05
CA SER A 399 -2.02 -19.55 -23.87
C SER A 399 -3.04 -20.29 -22.99
N SER A 400 -4.13 -20.79 -23.59
CA SER A 400 -5.10 -21.62 -22.85
C SER A 400 -4.45 -22.87 -22.23
N GLU A 401 -3.36 -23.38 -22.82
CA GLU A 401 -2.59 -24.50 -22.28
C GLU A 401 -1.78 -24.13 -21.03
N ALA A 402 -1.32 -22.87 -20.94
CA ALA A 402 -0.67 -22.36 -19.74
C ALA A 402 -1.67 -22.14 -18.59
N LEU A 403 -2.93 -21.83 -18.91
CA LEU A 403 -4.01 -21.63 -17.93
C LEU A 403 -4.59 -22.94 -17.34
N GLU A 404 -4.15 -24.09 -17.84
CA GLU A 404 -4.50 -25.40 -17.29
C GLU A 404 -3.27 -26.09 -16.66
N ALA A 405 -2.12 -25.41 -16.64
CA ALA A 405 -0.89 -25.97 -16.11
C ALA A 405 -0.93 -26.05 -14.57
N PRO A 406 -0.29 -27.07 -13.97
CA PRO A 406 -0.39 -27.31 -12.54
C PRO A 406 0.38 -26.25 -11.73
N ILE A 407 -0.24 -25.74 -10.69
CA ILE A 407 0.39 -24.96 -9.61
C ILE A 407 0.22 -25.72 -8.30
N TRP A 408 1.04 -25.37 -7.31
CA TRP A 408 0.95 -25.98 -5.99
C TRP A 408 0.39 -24.96 -5.00
N ILE A 409 -0.67 -25.33 -4.28
CA ILE A 409 -1.31 -24.45 -3.31
C ILE A 409 -1.39 -25.10 -1.93
N ALA A 410 -1.15 -24.31 -0.88
CA ALA A 410 -1.42 -24.69 0.51
C ALA A 410 -2.14 -23.55 1.24
N TYR A 411 -2.98 -23.91 2.22
CA TYR A 411 -3.70 -22.95 3.04
C TYR A 411 -3.28 -23.05 4.51
N ILE A 412 -3.01 -21.91 5.15
CA ILE A 412 -2.74 -21.82 6.59
C ILE A 412 -3.81 -20.96 7.26
N GLY A 413 -4.63 -21.55 8.12
CA GLY A 413 -5.69 -20.88 8.88
C GLY A 413 -7.06 -21.53 8.71
N LYS A 414 -8.08 -21.04 9.43
CA LYS A 414 -9.48 -21.50 9.31
C LYS A 414 -10.35 -20.38 8.73
N GLY A 415 -11.09 -20.69 7.66
CA GLY A 415 -12.02 -19.76 7.02
C GLY A 415 -11.35 -18.76 6.06
N ILE A 416 -12.10 -18.32 5.05
CA ILE A 416 -11.64 -17.44 3.96
C ILE A 416 -11.09 -16.10 4.50
N GLU A 417 -11.62 -15.62 5.63
CA GLU A 417 -11.26 -14.33 6.23
C GLU A 417 -9.89 -14.32 6.93
N THR A 418 -9.39 -15.49 7.34
CA THR A 418 -8.15 -15.57 8.13
C THR A 418 -7.10 -16.52 7.56
N ALA A 419 -7.46 -17.29 6.53
CA ALA A 419 -6.56 -18.21 5.84
C ALA A 419 -5.58 -17.44 4.96
N TYR A 420 -4.31 -17.84 5.01
CA TYR A 420 -3.31 -17.45 4.03
C TYR A 420 -3.18 -18.54 2.98
N GLN A 421 -3.20 -18.14 1.72
CA GLN A 421 -2.91 -18.96 0.57
C GLN A 421 -1.43 -18.84 0.23
N HIS A 422 -0.76 -19.98 0.10
CA HIS A 422 0.61 -20.10 -0.37
C HIS A 422 0.58 -20.77 -1.73
N LEU A 423 1.19 -20.13 -2.73
CA LEU A 423 1.23 -20.62 -4.08
C LEU A 423 2.69 -20.80 -4.52
N ILE A 424 2.97 -21.93 -5.16
CA ILE A 424 4.22 -22.18 -5.86
C ILE A 424 3.87 -22.51 -7.31
N CYS A 425 4.39 -21.70 -8.23
CA CYS A 425 4.30 -21.95 -9.67
C CYS A 425 5.56 -22.72 -10.11
N PRO A 426 5.47 -24.03 -10.38
CA PRO A 426 6.63 -24.85 -10.68
C PRO A 426 7.30 -24.46 -12.00
N PRO A 427 8.57 -24.82 -12.23
CA PRO A 427 9.34 -24.31 -13.37
C PRO A 427 8.72 -24.53 -14.75
N ASP A 428 8.10 -25.70 -14.95
CA ASP A 428 7.45 -26.01 -16.23
C ASP A 428 6.19 -25.15 -16.46
N THR A 429 5.43 -24.86 -15.41
CA THR A 429 4.26 -23.98 -15.47
C THR A 429 4.71 -22.53 -15.67
N TRP A 430 5.72 -22.07 -14.93
CA TRP A 430 6.29 -20.74 -15.09
C TRP A 430 6.76 -20.50 -16.53
N ARG A 431 7.54 -21.43 -17.08
CA ARG A 431 8.02 -21.37 -18.47
C ARG A 431 6.88 -21.31 -19.50
N LYS A 432 5.75 -21.98 -19.24
CA LYS A 432 4.55 -21.88 -20.09
C LYS A 432 3.87 -20.52 -19.99
N LEU A 433 3.84 -19.92 -18.80
CA LEU A 433 3.20 -18.62 -18.56
C LEU A 433 3.98 -17.48 -19.20
N VAL A 434 5.31 -17.43 -19.04
CA VAL A 434 6.13 -16.30 -19.53
C VAL A 434 6.79 -16.57 -20.88
N GLY A 435 6.80 -17.82 -21.33
CA GLY A 435 7.49 -18.26 -22.55
C GLY A 435 8.97 -18.57 -22.33
N ASN A 436 9.51 -19.44 -23.19
CA ASN A 436 10.91 -19.91 -23.15
C ASN A 436 11.95 -18.79 -23.23
N GLU A 437 11.57 -17.66 -23.84
CA GLU A 437 12.45 -16.50 -24.06
C GLU A 437 12.69 -15.70 -22.77
N HIS A 438 11.76 -15.81 -21.81
CA HIS A 438 11.71 -15.03 -20.59
C HIS A 438 11.97 -15.85 -19.33
N ALA A 439 11.77 -17.17 -19.37
CA ALA A 439 12.04 -18.06 -18.26
C ALA A 439 13.51 -18.49 -18.22
N THR A 440 14.15 -18.32 -17.05
CA THR A 440 15.47 -18.91 -16.79
C THR A 440 15.32 -20.39 -16.44
N ASP A 441 16.33 -21.21 -16.72
CA ASP A 441 16.25 -22.65 -16.42
C ASP A 441 16.15 -22.90 -14.90
N GLY A 442 15.20 -23.76 -14.50
CA GLY A 442 14.89 -24.04 -13.10
C GLY A 442 14.17 -22.92 -12.33
N GLU A 443 13.87 -21.79 -12.98
CA GLU A 443 13.15 -20.67 -12.36
C GLU A 443 11.71 -21.03 -12.01
N TYR A 444 11.26 -20.60 -10.84
CA TYR A 444 9.88 -20.79 -10.37
C TYR A 444 9.40 -19.52 -9.66
N ARG A 445 8.14 -19.48 -9.25
CA ARG A 445 7.58 -18.34 -8.50
C ARG A 445 6.88 -18.80 -7.24
N VAL A 446 6.94 -17.95 -6.22
CA VAL A 446 6.27 -18.14 -4.94
C VAL A 446 5.44 -16.91 -4.63
N GLN A 447 4.23 -17.12 -4.15
CA GLN A 447 3.37 -16.04 -3.68
C GLN A 447 2.73 -16.46 -2.36
N CYS A 448 2.54 -15.50 -1.47
CA CYS A 448 1.77 -15.70 -0.25
C CYS A 448 0.81 -14.51 -0.07
N GLN A 449 -0.47 -14.80 0.16
CA GLN A 449 -1.49 -13.78 0.32
C GLN A 449 -2.60 -14.22 1.27
N ILE A 450 -3.41 -13.28 1.75
CA ILE A 450 -4.62 -13.61 2.49
C ILE A 450 -5.69 -14.09 1.51
N ALA A 451 -6.40 -15.18 1.81
CA ALA A 451 -7.31 -15.85 0.89
C ALA A 451 -8.48 -14.95 0.43
N TRP A 452 -8.91 -13.95 1.20
CA TRP A 452 -9.93 -12.98 0.77
C TRP A 452 -9.38 -11.80 -0.03
N ALA A 453 -8.05 -11.60 -0.07
CA ALA A 453 -7.42 -10.62 -0.96
C ALA A 453 -7.71 -10.93 -2.45
N TYR A 454 -8.24 -12.13 -2.73
CA TYR A 454 -8.93 -12.53 -3.96
C TYR A 454 -9.93 -11.50 -4.53
N ARG A 455 -10.42 -10.52 -3.75
CA ARG A 455 -11.50 -9.59 -4.19
C ARG A 455 -11.12 -8.14 -4.42
N HIS A 456 -9.93 -7.68 -4.06
CA HIS A 456 -9.60 -6.25 -4.11
C HIS A 456 -8.17 -6.02 -4.58
N ASP A 457 -7.93 -4.88 -5.25
CA ASP A 457 -6.61 -4.34 -5.62
C ASP A 457 -5.77 -4.06 -4.36
N VAL A 458 -5.44 -5.09 -3.59
CA VAL A 458 -4.63 -4.98 -2.38
C VAL A 458 -3.17 -4.94 -2.83
N PRO A 459 -2.45 -3.83 -2.59
CA PRO A 459 -1.09 -3.61 -3.11
C PRO A 459 0.00 -4.49 -2.47
N ASP A 460 -0.35 -5.50 -1.66
CA ASP A 460 0.58 -6.29 -0.85
C ASP A 460 0.77 -7.73 -1.37
N THR A 461 0.43 -8.03 -2.64
CA THR A 461 0.72 -9.33 -3.26
C THR A 461 2.10 -9.34 -3.91
N GLU A 462 3.17 -9.45 -3.13
CA GLU A 462 4.53 -9.61 -3.69
C GLU A 462 4.72 -11.06 -4.22
N ALA A 463 4.99 -11.20 -5.52
CA ALA A 463 5.51 -12.44 -6.09
C ALA A 463 7.04 -12.52 -5.92
N PHE A 464 7.54 -13.64 -5.41
CA PHE A 464 8.97 -13.88 -5.20
C PHE A 464 9.53 -14.80 -6.28
N GLN A 465 10.80 -14.58 -6.65
CA GLN A 465 11.53 -15.41 -7.61
C GLN A 465 11.79 -16.86 -7.14
N GLY A 466 11.40 -17.18 -5.90
CA GLY A 466 11.57 -18.47 -5.27
C GLY A 466 11.47 -18.36 -3.74
N VAL A 467 11.42 -19.49 -3.04
CA VAL A 467 11.35 -19.52 -1.55
C VAL A 467 12.59 -18.88 -0.94
N ARG A 468 13.76 -19.05 -1.57
CA ARG A 468 14.99 -18.40 -1.10
C ARG A 468 14.90 -16.89 -1.16
N HIS A 469 14.39 -16.36 -2.27
CA HIS A 469 14.20 -14.93 -2.46
C HIS A 469 13.21 -14.37 -1.42
N TRP A 470 12.10 -15.07 -1.19
CA TRP A 470 11.14 -14.70 -0.15
C TRP A 470 11.77 -14.64 1.25
N ILE A 471 12.43 -15.72 1.69
CA ILE A 471 13.04 -15.79 3.02
C ILE A 471 14.16 -14.75 3.17
N ALA A 472 15.00 -14.55 2.15
CA ALA A 472 16.03 -13.52 2.16
C ALA A 472 15.42 -12.11 2.24
N SER A 473 14.36 -11.83 1.49
CA SER A 473 13.63 -10.55 1.54
C SER A 473 13.09 -10.27 2.94
N GLU A 474 12.38 -11.23 3.54
CA GLU A 474 11.83 -11.06 4.89
C GLU A 474 12.94 -10.96 5.95
N THR A 475 14.00 -11.76 5.86
CA THR A 475 15.17 -11.66 6.75
C THR A 475 15.79 -10.26 6.68
N PHE A 476 16.02 -9.76 5.47
CA PHE A 476 16.57 -8.43 5.25
C PHE A 476 15.69 -7.33 5.85
N LYS A 477 14.37 -7.40 5.62
CA LYS A 477 13.38 -6.46 6.17
C LYS A 477 13.46 -6.46 7.71
N MET A 478 13.45 -7.64 8.35
CA MET A 478 13.45 -7.76 9.81
C MET A 478 14.78 -7.32 10.46
N GLU A 479 15.92 -7.79 9.96
CA GLU A 479 17.23 -7.39 10.49
C GLU A 479 17.50 -5.89 10.31
N GLY A 480 17.08 -5.32 9.18
CA GLY A 480 17.15 -3.88 8.95
C GLY A 480 16.37 -3.09 10.01
N ARG A 481 15.17 -3.56 10.38
CA ARG A 481 14.34 -2.93 11.40
C ARG A 481 14.91 -3.09 12.81
N LEU A 482 15.43 -4.26 13.15
CA LEU A 482 16.09 -4.52 14.42
C LEU A 482 17.34 -3.66 14.61
N GLY A 483 18.17 -3.54 13.57
CA GLY A 483 19.35 -2.68 13.62
C GLY A 483 19.01 -1.21 13.85
N ARG A 484 17.86 -0.70 13.37
CA ARG A 484 17.38 0.66 13.68
C ARG A 484 16.99 0.81 15.14
N ARG A 485 16.29 -0.19 15.70
CA ARG A 485 15.91 -0.23 17.12
C ARG A 485 17.15 -0.14 18.02
N GLU A 486 18.21 -0.87 17.68
CA GLU A 486 19.47 -0.84 18.44
C GLU A 486 20.20 0.50 18.35
N ARG A 487 20.03 1.26 17.27
CA ARG A 487 20.63 2.59 17.09
C ARG A 487 19.80 3.73 17.67
N GLY A 488 18.62 3.45 18.23
CA GLY A 488 17.70 4.47 18.72
C GLY A 488 17.07 5.32 17.61
N GLU A 489 17.08 4.82 16.37
CA GLU A 489 16.48 5.45 15.18
C GLU A 489 15.00 5.00 15.01
N TRP A 490 14.33 4.69 16.13
CA TRP A 490 13.05 4.00 16.16
C TRP A 490 12.02 4.86 16.87
N ASP A 491 10.98 5.28 16.14
CA ASP A 491 9.82 5.92 16.73
C ASP A 491 8.87 4.85 17.30
N GLU A 492 8.71 4.84 18.63
CA GLU A 492 7.77 3.95 19.33
C GLU A 492 6.32 4.09 18.82
N ALA A 493 5.99 5.23 18.19
CA ALA A 493 4.67 5.50 17.60
C ALA A 493 4.26 4.53 16.48
N THR A 494 5.16 3.73 15.90
CA THR A 494 4.78 2.74 14.88
C THR A 494 4.36 1.38 15.40
N ASP A 495 4.53 1.08 16.70
CA ASP A 495 4.07 -0.18 17.31
C ASP A 495 2.83 0.00 18.20
N GLU A 496 2.65 1.17 18.83
CA GLU A 496 1.52 1.39 19.76
C GLU A 496 0.15 1.51 19.06
N ASP A 497 0.11 1.97 17.80
CA ASP A 497 -1.14 2.15 17.06
C ASP A 497 -1.68 0.86 16.37
N GLU A 498 -0.96 -0.27 16.39
CA GLU A 498 -1.46 -1.56 15.85
C GLU A 498 -2.01 -2.52 16.93
N GLU A 499 -1.89 -2.23 18.23
CA GLU A 499 -1.99 -3.28 19.27
C GLU A 499 -2.96 -3.04 20.47
N ASP A 500 -3.73 -1.95 20.52
CA ASP A 500 -4.62 -1.61 21.66
C ASP A 500 -6.14 -1.88 21.45
N GLU A 501 -6.60 -2.29 20.27
CA GLU A 501 -8.06 -2.50 20.04
C GLU A 501 -8.61 -3.89 20.43
N GLU A 502 -7.75 -4.88 20.75
CA GLU A 502 -8.20 -6.27 21.03
C GLU A 502 -8.60 -6.56 22.49
N GLU A 503 -8.64 -5.57 23.39
CA GLU A 503 -9.13 -5.78 24.77
C GLU A 503 -10.67 -5.87 24.90
N ARG A 504 -11.42 -5.78 23.79
CA ARG A 504 -12.88 -5.98 23.81
C ARG A 504 -13.25 -7.23 23.04
N GLU A 505 -13.76 -8.21 23.79
CA GLU A 505 -14.44 -9.44 23.35
C GLU A 505 -13.53 -10.66 23.09
N THR A 506 -13.19 -11.38 24.15
CA THR A 506 -13.54 -12.81 24.27
C THR A 506 -13.63 -13.18 25.75
N ASP A 507 -14.77 -12.90 26.37
CA ASP A 507 -15.20 -13.58 27.59
C ASP A 507 -16.57 -14.22 27.32
N GLU A 508 -16.62 -15.16 26.38
CA GLU A 508 -17.71 -16.13 26.28
C GLU A 508 -17.16 -17.50 25.85
N GLY A 509 -17.11 -18.42 26.82
CA GLY A 509 -17.67 -19.76 26.65
C GLY A 509 -16.84 -20.82 25.93
N GLU A 510 -16.23 -21.69 26.74
CA GLU A 510 -15.94 -23.11 26.49
C GLU A 510 -16.98 -23.82 25.60
N ASP A 511 -16.56 -24.63 24.61
CA ASP A 511 -16.55 -26.09 24.73
C ASP A 511 -16.18 -26.87 23.44
N GLU A 512 -15.37 -27.90 23.67
CA GLU A 512 -15.30 -29.25 23.07
C GLU A 512 -14.98 -29.53 21.58
N ALA A 513 -13.90 -30.33 21.45
CA ALA A 513 -13.70 -31.53 20.62
C ALA A 513 -13.62 -31.44 19.09
N MET A 514 -12.44 -31.73 18.54
CA MET A 514 -12.11 -33.09 18.08
C MET A 514 -10.65 -33.23 17.66
N GLU A 515 -10.19 -34.48 17.74
CA GLU A 515 -8.88 -35.09 17.47
C GLU A 515 -8.13 -34.61 16.23
#